data_AF-A0A6J0NPC4-F1
#
_entry.id   AF-A0A6J0NPC4-F1
#
_cell.length_a   1.000
_cell.length_b   1.000
_cell.length_c   1.000
_cell.angle_alpha   90.00
_cell.angle_beta   90.00
_cell.angle_gamma   90.00
#
_symmetry.space_group_name_H-M   'P 1'
#
loop_
_entity.id
_entity.type
_entity.pdbx_description
1 polymer ?
#
loop_
_entity_poly.entity_id
_entity_poly.type
_entity_poly.pdbx_seq_one_letter_code
_entity_poly.pdbx_strand_id
1 'polypeptide(L)'
;MMNQQGHPEPDSEPPPSPSSPRTPKKKVSSKLNRWSMGRALRSGAVKIDRPTHRTDNNNDAPSRQVTTNEEADRKTSAIDSDDVAGKSIYMLSDGTGWTAEHSVNAALGQFEDPLVNRGFPVNTHLFSWVEDEEKLLEIIKQAAKQKAMCFYTLANPSMSKSAKEACDQLGVLSVDILGPIIQGIASHLGVSPSGLTRGAAGRLKTLNDAYFKRIEAIEFTIKQDDGTLPENLGKADIILVGVSRTGKTPLSTYIAQKGYKVANVPFVMGVEPPKTLFEVEPRRVFGLKIQLVVLQAIRRTRAKTLGVDTVGENRYSGFDLVRKELDFASKIYAKNPGWAVIDVTNKAIEETAAVILRLYHDGSDSSTSVPCISKRF
;
A
#
# COMPACT_ATOMS: atom_id res chain seq x y z
N MET A 1 61.56 -62.27 -52.23
CA MET A 1 61.43 -63.41 -51.30
C MET A 1 60.17 -63.21 -50.47
N MET A 2 59.23 -64.14 -50.62
CA MET A 2 58.09 -64.55 -49.76
C MET A 2 57.17 -63.54 -49.03
N ASN A 3 55.94 -63.46 -49.56
CA ASN A 3 54.60 -63.58 -48.93
C ASN A 3 54.43 -63.65 -47.39
N GLN A 4 53.42 -62.93 -46.88
CA GLN A 4 52.07 -63.42 -46.49
C GLN A 4 51.21 -62.20 -46.04
N GLN A 5 50.14 -61.83 -46.76
CA GLN A 5 48.72 -62.26 -46.68
C GLN A 5 47.93 -61.80 -45.44
N GLY A 6 46.81 -61.10 -45.69
CA GLY A 6 45.72 -60.85 -44.73
C GLY A 6 44.79 -59.70 -45.14
N HIS A 7 43.62 -60.02 -45.69
CA HIS A 7 42.57 -59.16 -46.25
C HIS A 7 41.61 -58.55 -45.17
N PRO A 8 40.62 -57.69 -45.54
CA PRO A 8 40.10 -56.53 -44.76
C PRO A 8 38.66 -56.70 -44.24
N GLU A 9 38.20 -55.77 -43.37
CA GLU A 9 36.81 -55.30 -43.13
C GLU A 9 36.73 -54.52 -41.79
N PRO A 10 35.63 -53.81 -41.41
CA PRO A 10 34.88 -52.77 -42.14
C PRO A 10 34.61 -51.49 -41.28
N ASP A 11 33.86 -50.56 -41.87
CA ASP A 11 33.34 -49.26 -41.40
C ASP A 11 33.21 -49.01 -39.89
N SER A 12 33.76 -47.88 -39.44
CA SER A 12 33.57 -47.33 -38.09
C SER A 12 32.56 -46.18 -38.11
N GLU A 13 31.55 -46.32 -37.24
CA GLU A 13 30.51 -45.33 -36.94
C GLU A 13 31.08 -43.96 -36.49
N PRO A 14 30.37 -42.85 -36.76
CA PRO A 14 30.81 -41.52 -36.34
C PRO A 14 30.64 -41.33 -34.82
N PRO A 15 31.52 -40.55 -34.16
CA PRO A 15 31.51 -40.38 -32.72
C PRO A 15 30.31 -39.54 -32.23
N PRO A 16 29.87 -39.71 -30.97
CA PRO A 16 28.71 -39.03 -30.42
C PRO A 16 28.98 -37.54 -30.18
N SER A 17 27.92 -36.74 -30.37
CA SER A 17 27.89 -35.28 -30.19
C SER A 17 28.21 -34.85 -28.73
N PRO A 18 28.85 -33.68 -28.53
CA PRO A 18 29.31 -33.27 -27.22
C PRO A 18 28.14 -32.80 -26.33
N SER A 19 28.02 -33.43 -25.17
CA SER A 19 27.14 -33.03 -24.08
C SER A 19 27.48 -31.62 -23.56
N SER A 20 26.45 -30.79 -23.44
CA SER A 20 26.43 -29.45 -22.82
C SER A 20 27.23 -29.35 -21.51
N PRO A 21 27.95 -28.23 -21.25
CA PRO A 21 28.76 -28.08 -20.06
C PRO A 21 27.90 -27.89 -18.80
N ARG A 22 28.10 -28.77 -17.81
CA ARG A 22 27.56 -28.63 -16.45
C ARG A 22 28.09 -27.34 -15.82
N THR A 23 27.19 -26.42 -15.50
CA THR A 23 27.48 -25.21 -14.72
C THR A 23 27.89 -25.59 -13.29
N PRO A 24 28.92 -24.93 -12.72
CA PRO A 24 29.33 -25.22 -11.35
C PRO A 24 28.28 -24.68 -10.38
N LYS A 25 27.75 -25.55 -9.52
CA LYS A 25 26.87 -25.16 -8.39
C LYS A 25 27.65 -24.19 -7.49
N LYS A 26 27.41 -22.88 -7.63
CA LYS A 26 27.90 -21.85 -6.70
C LYS A 26 27.40 -22.19 -5.30
N LYS A 27 28.32 -22.47 -4.36
CA LYS A 27 28.01 -22.55 -2.93
C LYS A 27 27.52 -21.18 -2.47
N VAL A 28 26.21 -21.01 -2.34
CA VAL A 28 25.59 -19.83 -1.76
C VAL A 28 25.97 -19.75 -0.28
N SER A 29 26.53 -18.61 0.14
CA SER A 29 26.98 -18.36 1.51
C SER A 29 25.83 -18.54 2.52
N SER A 30 26.11 -19.17 3.67
CA SER A 30 25.16 -19.37 4.77
C SER A 30 24.50 -18.06 5.27
N LYS A 31 25.15 -16.90 5.03
CA LYS A 31 24.60 -15.56 5.30
C LYS A 31 23.41 -15.20 4.40
N LEU A 32 23.45 -15.56 3.12
CA LEU A 32 22.35 -15.35 2.16
C LEU A 32 21.11 -16.19 2.49
N ASN A 33 21.30 -17.36 3.12
CA ASN A 33 20.22 -18.24 3.58
C ASN A 33 19.45 -17.70 4.81
N ARG A 34 20.06 -16.87 5.66
CA ARG A 34 19.32 -16.24 6.77
C ARG A 34 18.47 -15.05 6.30
N TRP A 35 18.94 -14.33 5.29
CA TRP A 35 18.15 -13.30 4.63
C TRP A 35 16.99 -13.92 3.84
N SER A 36 17.18 -15.11 3.24
CA SER A 36 16.10 -15.86 2.60
C SER A 36 15.08 -16.43 3.59
N MET A 37 15.50 -16.91 4.76
CA MET A 37 14.57 -17.31 5.83
C MET A 37 13.74 -16.12 6.34
N GLY A 38 14.38 -14.95 6.52
CA GLY A 38 13.68 -13.71 6.79
C GLY A 38 12.68 -13.31 5.69
N ARG A 39 12.95 -13.67 4.42
CA ARG A 39 12.04 -13.49 3.27
C ARG A 39 10.89 -14.51 3.28
N ALA A 40 11.15 -15.79 3.53
CA ALA A 40 10.12 -16.84 3.58
C ALA A 40 9.05 -16.58 4.66
N LEU A 41 9.48 -16.03 5.81
CA LEU A 41 8.57 -15.58 6.88
C LEU A 41 7.79 -14.29 6.52
N ARG A 42 8.27 -13.51 5.53
CA ARG A 42 7.58 -12.33 4.98
C ARG A 42 6.56 -12.68 3.90
N SER A 43 6.79 -13.73 3.10
CA SER A 43 5.90 -14.15 2.00
C SER A 43 4.92 -15.27 2.35
N GLY A 44 5.02 -15.91 3.52
CA GLY A 44 4.12 -17.02 3.91
C GLY A 44 4.37 -18.33 3.14
N ALA A 45 5.48 -18.43 2.41
CA ALA A 45 5.77 -19.55 1.50
C ALA A 45 6.59 -20.68 2.17
N VAL A 46 6.28 -21.06 3.42
CA VAL A 46 6.79 -22.31 3.98
C VAL A 46 5.70 -23.37 3.76
N LYS A 47 5.79 -24.10 2.64
CA LYS A 47 5.09 -25.39 2.52
C LYS A 47 5.85 -26.39 3.39
N ILE A 48 5.21 -26.85 4.47
CA ILE A 48 5.65 -28.01 5.22
C ILE A 48 5.10 -29.23 4.47
N ASP A 49 5.99 -30.06 3.92
CA ASP A 49 5.63 -31.33 3.30
C ASP A 49 4.92 -32.22 4.33
N ARG A 50 3.68 -32.62 4.02
CA ARG A 50 2.96 -33.66 4.77
C ARG A 50 3.41 -35.04 4.27
N PRO A 51 3.72 -36.01 5.15
CA PRO A 51 3.91 -37.39 4.72
C PRO A 51 2.54 -37.98 4.36
N THR A 52 2.47 -38.59 3.18
CA THR A 52 1.30 -39.30 2.68
C THR A 52 1.16 -40.66 3.38
N HIS A 53 0.13 -40.81 4.21
CA HIS A 53 -0.38 -42.13 4.57
C HIS A 53 -1.46 -42.53 3.55
N ARG A 54 -1.18 -43.58 2.80
CA ARG A 54 -2.16 -44.33 2.01
C ARG A 54 -3.15 -45.00 2.95
N THR A 55 -4.43 -44.78 2.71
CA THR A 55 -5.48 -45.76 3.00
C THR A 55 -6.49 -45.70 1.87
N ASP A 56 -6.59 -46.82 1.17
CA ASP A 56 -7.64 -47.13 0.21
C ASP A 56 -9.02 -47.04 0.87
N ASN A 57 -10.01 -46.53 0.14
CA ASN A 57 -11.36 -47.09 0.16
C ASN A 57 -12.18 -46.58 -1.03
N ASN A 58 -12.62 -47.56 -1.83
CA ASN A 58 -13.69 -47.45 -2.81
C ASN A 58 -15.02 -47.09 -2.13
N ASN A 59 -15.82 -46.24 -2.79
CA ASN A 59 -17.15 -46.64 -3.32
C ASN A 59 -17.91 -45.43 -3.87
N ASP A 60 -18.37 -45.62 -5.12
CA ASP A 60 -19.63 -45.22 -5.74
C ASP A 60 -20.30 -43.88 -5.41
N ALA A 61 -20.39 -43.03 -6.45
CA ALA A 61 -21.44 -42.04 -6.60
C ALA A 61 -21.95 -42.03 -8.06
N PRO A 62 -23.27 -42.12 -8.32
CA PRO A 62 -23.82 -41.78 -9.62
C PRO A 62 -24.28 -40.31 -9.66
N SER A 63 -24.07 -39.73 -10.83
CA SER A 63 -24.53 -38.42 -11.32
C SER A 63 -26.04 -38.18 -11.21
N ARG A 64 -26.45 -36.93 -10.91
CA ARG A 64 -27.74 -36.32 -11.28
C ARG A 64 -27.57 -34.80 -11.30
N GLN A 65 -27.49 -34.20 -12.50
CA GLN A 65 -28.57 -33.60 -13.30
C GLN A 65 -29.26 -32.39 -12.64
N VAL A 66 -29.09 -31.28 -13.35
CA VAL A 66 -29.74 -29.97 -13.21
C VAL A 66 -31.18 -30.06 -13.71
N THR A 67 -32.13 -29.55 -12.91
CA THR A 67 -33.47 -29.17 -13.38
C THR A 67 -33.89 -27.85 -12.75
N THR A 68 -34.51 -27.04 -13.59
CA THR A 68 -35.05 -25.70 -13.42
C THR A 68 -36.47 -25.68 -12.84
N ASN A 69 -36.87 -24.47 -12.40
CA ASN A 69 -38.22 -23.93 -12.17
C ASN A 69 -38.84 -24.09 -10.77
N GLU A 70 -39.19 -22.96 -10.14
CA GLU A 70 -40.60 -22.54 -9.98
C GLU A 70 -40.69 -21.14 -9.33
N GLU A 71 -41.47 -20.25 -9.96
CA GLU A 71 -42.03 -19.03 -9.38
C GLU A 71 -43.15 -19.38 -8.39
N ALA A 72 -43.26 -18.64 -7.27
CA ALA A 72 -44.53 -18.05 -6.81
C ALA A 72 -44.39 -17.38 -5.42
N ASP A 73 -44.99 -16.20 -5.33
CA ASP A 73 -45.67 -15.63 -4.16
C ASP A 73 -44.93 -15.49 -2.82
N ARG A 74 -44.55 -14.25 -2.51
CA ARG A 74 -44.77 -13.69 -1.16
C ARG A 74 -45.08 -12.19 -1.21
N LYS A 75 -46.37 -11.88 -1.17
CA LYS A 75 -46.89 -10.58 -0.73
C LYS A 75 -46.60 -10.37 0.76
N THR A 76 -46.32 -9.10 1.07
CA THR A 76 -46.56 -8.40 2.34
C THR A 76 -45.96 -8.97 3.62
N SER A 77 -44.85 -8.36 4.04
CA SER A 77 -44.68 -7.94 5.43
C SER A 77 -44.02 -6.57 5.45
N ALA A 78 -44.85 -5.53 5.53
CA ALA A 78 -44.42 -4.25 6.08
C ALA A 78 -43.97 -4.53 7.51
N ILE A 79 -42.66 -4.60 7.69
CA ILE A 79 -42.01 -4.52 9.00
C ILE A 79 -41.38 -3.14 8.99
N ASP A 80 -41.99 -2.23 9.75
CA ASP A 80 -41.37 -0.99 10.19
C ASP A 80 -39.94 -1.30 10.65
N SER A 81 -38.96 -0.89 9.84
CA SER A 81 -37.53 -1.01 10.11
C SER A 81 -36.89 0.35 9.95
N ASP A 82 -37.47 1.34 10.62
CA ASP A 82 -37.02 2.74 10.56
C ASP A 82 -35.94 3.07 11.62
N ASP A 83 -35.29 2.06 12.22
CA ASP A 83 -34.57 2.27 13.49
C ASP A 83 -33.05 2.03 13.52
N VAL A 84 -32.35 1.99 12.36
CA VAL A 84 -30.92 2.40 12.26
C VAL A 84 -30.54 2.84 10.83
N ALA A 85 -31.33 3.67 10.14
CA ALA A 85 -30.91 4.23 8.86
C ALA A 85 -29.88 5.36 9.10
N GLY A 86 -28.59 5.03 9.03
CA GLY A 86 -27.50 6.00 9.20
C GLY A 86 -27.60 7.20 8.25
N LYS A 87 -27.15 8.37 8.70
CA LYS A 87 -27.20 9.60 7.90
C LYS A 87 -26.32 9.47 6.66
N SER A 88 -26.84 9.85 5.50
CA SER A 88 -26.12 9.72 4.23
C SER A 88 -25.37 11.01 3.87
N ILE A 89 -24.16 10.84 3.33
CA ILE A 89 -23.33 11.89 2.74
C ILE A 89 -23.02 11.50 1.31
N TYR A 90 -23.41 12.35 0.36
CA TYR A 90 -23.16 12.21 -1.06
C TYR A 90 -21.96 13.07 -1.43
N MET A 91 -21.02 12.51 -2.19
CA MET A 91 -19.82 13.17 -2.66
C MET A 91 -19.81 13.15 -4.18
N LEU A 92 -19.94 14.30 -4.82
CA LEU A 92 -20.06 14.42 -6.26
C LEU A 92 -18.79 15.03 -6.86
N SER A 93 -18.30 14.48 -7.96
CA SER A 93 -17.13 15.03 -8.66
C SER A 93 -17.24 14.84 -10.16
N ASP A 94 -16.84 15.86 -10.90
CA ASP A 94 -16.60 15.83 -12.35
C ASP A 94 -15.27 15.12 -12.72
N GLY A 95 -14.64 14.47 -11.75
CA GLY A 95 -13.46 13.63 -11.92
C GLY A 95 -13.57 12.40 -11.04
N THR A 96 -12.50 12.06 -10.32
CA THR A 96 -12.42 10.81 -9.54
C THR A 96 -13.09 10.87 -8.16
N GLY A 97 -13.42 12.05 -7.64
CA GLY A 97 -14.02 12.19 -6.30
C GLY A 97 -13.09 12.02 -5.09
N TRP A 98 -11.86 11.51 -5.26
CA TRP A 98 -10.90 11.32 -4.16
C TRP A 98 -10.60 12.58 -3.33
N THR A 99 -10.64 13.77 -3.92
CA THR A 99 -10.44 15.01 -3.14
C THR A 99 -11.60 15.27 -2.17
N ALA A 100 -12.84 15.02 -2.61
CA ALA A 100 -14.02 15.13 -1.77
C ALA A 100 -14.00 14.06 -0.67
N GLU A 101 -13.74 12.80 -1.05
CA GLU A 101 -13.66 11.68 -0.13
C GLU A 101 -12.61 11.88 0.97
N HIS A 102 -11.41 12.34 0.61
CA HIS A 102 -10.36 12.59 1.59
C HIS A 102 -10.72 13.73 2.56
N SER A 103 -11.34 14.80 2.04
CA SER A 103 -11.75 15.95 2.86
C SER A 103 -12.89 15.59 3.81
N VAL A 104 -13.88 14.82 3.33
CA VAL A 104 -15.00 14.34 4.16
C VAL A 104 -14.51 13.38 5.23
N ASN A 105 -13.64 12.42 4.90
CA ASN A 105 -13.06 11.52 5.89
C ASN A 105 -12.25 12.25 6.97
N ALA A 106 -11.45 13.25 6.57
CA ALA A 106 -10.73 14.09 7.53
C ALA A 106 -11.68 14.86 8.46
N ALA A 107 -12.79 15.39 7.92
CA ALA A 107 -13.80 16.07 8.71
C ALA A 107 -14.56 15.12 9.66
N LEU A 108 -14.88 13.90 9.21
CA LEU A 108 -15.55 12.88 10.03
C LEU A 108 -14.71 12.46 11.24
N GLY A 109 -13.38 12.54 11.16
CA GLY A 109 -12.49 12.33 12.31
C GLY A 109 -12.75 13.28 13.49
N GLN A 110 -13.39 14.43 13.28
CA GLN A 110 -13.81 15.33 14.38
C GLN A 110 -15.03 14.80 15.16
N PHE A 111 -15.68 13.74 14.68
CA PHE A 111 -16.90 13.17 15.26
C PHE A 111 -16.72 11.73 15.73
N GLU A 112 -15.49 11.27 15.97
CA GLU A 112 -15.20 9.88 16.40
C GLU A 112 -16.00 9.45 17.63
N ASP A 113 -16.10 10.27 18.68
CA ASP A 113 -16.89 9.93 19.88
C ASP A 113 -18.39 9.77 19.58
N PRO A 114 -19.07 10.73 18.90
CA PRO A 114 -20.44 10.52 18.43
C PRO A 114 -20.64 9.32 17.50
N LEU A 115 -19.72 9.08 16.57
CA LEU A 115 -19.85 8.02 15.56
C LEU A 115 -19.66 6.62 16.17
N VAL A 116 -18.69 6.46 17.07
CA VAL A 116 -18.31 5.16 17.65
C VAL A 116 -19.10 4.86 18.93
N ASN A 117 -19.26 5.85 19.81
CA ASN A 117 -19.80 5.61 21.15
C ASN A 117 -21.30 5.95 21.27
N ARG A 118 -21.84 6.80 20.39
CA ARG A 118 -23.25 7.25 20.46
C ARG A 118 -24.14 6.72 19.34
N GLY A 119 -23.63 5.85 18.48
CA GLY A 119 -24.43 5.10 17.51
C GLY A 119 -25.04 5.96 16.41
N PHE A 120 -24.32 6.97 15.89
CA PHE A 120 -24.73 7.74 14.73
C PHE A 120 -24.01 7.24 13.46
N PRO A 121 -24.42 6.13 12.83
CA PRO A 121 -23.75 5.65 11.63
C PRO A 121 -23.90 6.68 10.50
N VAL A 122 -22.80 6.89 9.76
CA VAL A 122 -22.75 7.73 8.58
C VAL A 122 -22.43 6.87 7.36
N ASN A 123 -23.22 7.01 6.30
CA ASN A 123 -23.03 6.31 5.05
C ASN A 123 -22.51 7.29 3.99
N THR A 124 -21.33 7.02 3.43
CA THR A 124 -20.75 7.88 2.39
C THR A 124 -20.96 7.26 1.01
N HIS A 125 -21.43 8.05 0.04
CA HIS A 125 -21.67 7.64 -1.34
C HIS A 125 -20.88 8.52 -2.30
N LEU A 126 -19.97 7.91 -3.07
CA LEU A 126 -19.12 8.63 -4.03
C LEU A 126 -19.67 8.51 -5.45
N PHE A 127 -19.96 9.64 -6.08
CA PHE A 127 -20.39 9.78 -7.46
C PHE A 127 -19.28 10.44 -8.28
N SER A 128 -18.55 9.63 -9.03
CA SER A 128 -17.47 10.07 -9.91
C SER A 128 -17.96 10.33 -11.33
N TRP A 129 -17.22 11.13 -12.08
CA TRP A 129 -17.51 11.47 -13.47
C TRP A 129 -18.93 12.01 -13.66
N VAL A 130 -19.31 12.99 -12.84
CA VAL A 130 -20.54 13.77 -12.97
C VAL A 130 -20.25 14.97 -13.87
N GLU A 131 -20.29 14.75 -15.17
CA GLU A 131 -19.85 15.72 -16.19
C GLU A 131 -21.02 16.46 -16.86
N ASP A 132 -22.24 15.94 -16.74
CA ASP A 132 -23.46 16.51 -17.32
C ASP A 132 -24.47 16.94 -16.25
N GLU A 133 -25.27 17.95 -16.58
CA GLU A 133 -26.22 18.57 -15.67
C GLU A 133 -27.40 17.65 -15.34
N GLU A 134 -27.83 16.80 -16.28
CA GLU A 134 -28.95 15.87 -16.08
C GLU A 134 -28.64 14.86 -14.96
N LYS A 135 -27.46 14.22 -15.03
CA LYS A 135 -26.97 13.28 -14.02
C LYS A 135 -26.74 13.97 -12.68
N LEU A 136 -26.20 15.19 -12.68
CA LEU A 136 -26.04 15.99 -11.46
C LEU A 136 -27.39 16.19 -10.76
N LEU A 137 -28.41 16.63 -11.51
CA LEU A 137 -29.75 16.86 -10.98
C LEU A 137 -30.43 15.57 -10.51
N GLU A 138 -30.21 14.45 -11.20
CA GLU A 138 -30.71 13.13 -10.77
C GLU A 138 -30.13 12.73 -9.41
N ILE A 139 -28.81 12.87 -9.23
CA ILE A 139 -28.13 12.54 -7.97
C ILE A 139 -28.63 13.45 -6.85
N ILE A 140 -28.81 14.75 -7.09
CA ILE A 140 -29.32 15.68 -6.07
C ILE A 140 -30.77 15.36 -5.71
N LYS A 141 -31.62 14.99 -6.67
CA LYS A 141 -32.98 14.51 -6.40
C LYS A 141 -32.98 13.24 -5.55
N GLN A 142 -32.04 12.33 -5.79
CA GLN A 142 -31.86 11.14 -4.96
C GLN A 142 -31.39 11.50 -3.55
N ALA A 143 -30.44 12.42 -3.42
CA ALA A 143 -29.97 12.93 -2.13
C ALA A 143 -31.11 13.54 -1.31
N ALA A 144 -31.99 14.33 -1.95
CA ALA A 144 -33.18 14.90 -1.31
C ALA A 144 -34.12 13.81 -0.77
N LYS A 145 -34.42 12.78 -1.56
CA LYS A 145 -35.25 11.64 -1.13
C LYS A 145 -34.65 10.91 0.08
N GLN A 146 -33.32 10.79 0.13
CA GLN A 146 -32.60 10.12 1.21
C GLN A 146 -32.21 11.05 2.36
N LYS A 147 -32.60 12.34 2.32
CA LYS A 147 -32.19 13.38 3.28
C LYS A 147 -30.67 13.41 3.47
N ALA A 148 -29.92 13.18 2.39
CA ALA A 148 -28.47 13.15 2.40
C ALA A 148 -27.88 14.57 2.29
N MET A 149 -26.70 14.79 2.84
CA MET A 149 -25.90 16.00 2.60
C MET A 149 -25.01 15.82 1.38
N CYS A 150 -24.83 16.86 0.56
CA CYS A 150 -24.00 16.83 -0.64
C CYS A 150 -22.69 17.61 -0.47
N PHE A 151 -21.55 16.94 -0.61
CA PHE A 151 -20.27 17.59 -0.88
C PHE A 151 -19.96 17.47 -2.36
N TYR A 152 -19.40 18.50 -2.97
CA TYR A 152 -19.03 18.41 -4.37
C TYR A 152 -17.72 19.12 -4.70
N THR A 153 -17.08 18.64 -5.76
CA THR A 153 -15.90 19.23 -6.38
C THR A 153 -16.15 19.30 -7.88
N LEU A 154 -16.62 20.45 -8.36
CA LEU A 154 -16.97 20.71 -9.75
C LEU A 154 -16.11 21.86 -10.27
N ALA A 155 -15.27 21.59 -11.26
CA ALA A 155 -14.37 22.57 -11.85
C ALA A 155 -15.11 23.55 -12.77
N ASN A 156 -16.18 23.11 -13.45
CA ASN A 156 -17.00 23.96 -14.30
C ASN A 156 -17.89 24.87 -13.42
N PRO A 157 -17.77 26.21 -13.52
CA PRO A 157 -18.59 27.14 -12.74
C PRO A 157 -20.10 27.01 -12.97
N SER A 158 -20.55 26.67 -14.19
CA SER A 158 -21.97 26.47 -14.48
C SER A 158 -22.51 25.26 -13.72
N MET A 159 -21.81 24.13 -13.76
CA MET A 159 -22.15 22.92 -13.03
C MET A 159 -22.18 23.16 -11.52
N SER A 160 -21.19 23.86 -10.98
CA SER A 160 -21.15 24.22 -9.56
C SER A 160 -22.32 25.10 -9.14
N LYS A 161 -22.73 26.04 -10.01
CA LYS A 161 -23.87 26.91 -9.77
C LYS A 161 -25.18 26.11 -9.82
N SER A 162 -25.38 25.28 -10.84
CA SER A 162 -26.54 24.39 -10.96
C SER A 162 -26.66 23.44 -9.77
N ALA A 163 -25.53 22.87 -9.29
CA ALA A 163 -25.52 22.02 -8.11
C ALA A 163 -26.05 22.75 -6.87
N LYS A 164 -25.57 23.98 -6.64
CA LYS A 164 -26.00 24.81 -5.52
C LYS A 164 -27.48 25.16 -5.62
N GLU A 165 -27.92 25.67 -6.77
CA GLU A 165 -29.31 26.07 -6.99
C GLU A 165 -30.27 24.88 -6.83
N ALA A 166 -29.92 23.71 -7.36
CA ALA A 166 -30.72 22.50 -7.20
C ALA A 166 -30.77 22.00 -5.75
N CYS A 167 -29.65 22.06 -5.02
CA CYS A 167 -29.63 21.71 -3.60
C CYS A 167 -30.50 22.67 -2.78
N ASP A 168 -30.38 23.97 -3.01
CA ASP A 168 -31.15 25.01 -2.31
C ASP A 168 -32.66 24.85 -2.57
N GLN A 169 -33.06 24.60 -3.83
CA GLN A 169 -34.47 24.38 -4.20
C GLN A 169 -35.07 23.11 -3.57
N LEU A 170 -34.28 22.05 -3.42
CA LEU A 170 -34.71 20.76 -2.88
C LEU A 170 -34.49 20.64 -1.36
N GLY A 171 -33.98 21.69 -0.70
CA GLY A 171 -33.71 21.68 0.74
C GLY A 171 -32.57 20.73 1.15
N VAL A 172 -31.64 20.47 0.24
CA VAL A 172 -30.48 19.59 0.46
C VAL A 172 -29.30 20.43 0.97
N LEU A 173 -28.76 20.06 2.14
CA LEU A 173 -27.53 20.68 2.64
C LEU A 173 -26.37 20.38 1.68
N SER A 174 -25.66 21.42 1.24
CA SER A 174 -24.56 21.24 0.29
C SER A 174 -23.34 22.11 0.57
N VAL A 175 -22.16 21.61 0.18
CA VAL A 175 -20.86 22.29 0.34
C VAL A 175 -19.99 22.07 -0.90
N ASP A 176 -19.55 23.19 -1.51
CA ASP A 176 -18.46 23.19 -2.49
C ASP A 176 -17.11 23.17 -1.76
N ILE A 177 -16.38 22.07 -1.90
CA ILE A 177 -15.07 21.89 -1.23
C ILE A 177 -13.98 22.71 -1.91
N LEU A 178 -13.97 22.76 -3.25
CA LEU A 178 -12.85 23.35 -4.00
C LEU A 178 -13.08 24.78 -4.43
N GLY A 179 -14.32 25.23 -4.58
CA GLY A 179 -14.64 26.60 -5.00
C GLY A 179 -13.89 27.67 -4.21
N PRO A 180 -13.96 27.68 -2.86
CA PRO A 180 -13.23 28.65 -2.04
C PRO A 180 -11.70 28.57 -2.23
N ILE A 181 -11.15 27.36 -2.37
CA ILE A 181 -9.70 27.14 -2.55
C ILE A 181 -9.26 27.67 -3.92
N ILE A 182 -10.01 27.36 -4.97
CA ILE A 182 -9.74 27.81 -6.34
C ILE A 182 -9.80 29.34 -6.41
N GLN A 183 -10.81 29.96 -5.79
CA GLN A 183 -10.94 31.43 -5.76
C GLN A 183 -9.80 32.08 -4.98
N GLY A 184 -9.37 31.50 -3.85
CA GLY A 184 -8.22 31.97 -3.10
C GLY A 184 -6.93 31.94 -3.91
N ILE A 185 -6.67 30.83 -4.61
CA ILE A 185 -5.50 30.69 -5.50
C ILE A 185 -5.58 31.66 -6.68
N ALA A 186 -6.74 31.78 -7.33
CA ALA A 186 -6.94 32.70 -8.45
C ALA A 186 -6.66 34.15 -8.06
N SER A 187 -7.15 34.56 -6.89
CA SER A 187 -6.92 35.90 -6.33
C SER A 187 -5.45 36.14 -6.01
N HIS A 188 -4.76 35.13 -5.46
CA HIS A 188 -3.33 35.22 -5.14
C HIS A 188 -2.44 35.28 -6.39
N LEU A 189 -2.78 34.50 -7.42
CA LEU A 189 -2.01 34.46 -8.67
C LEU A 189 -2.36 35.60 -9.64
N GLY A 190 -3.52 36.26 -9.47
CA GLY A 190 -4.04 37.25 -10.41
C GLY A 190 -4.46 36.64 -11.75
N VAL A 191 -4.83 35.35 -11.77
CA VAL A 191 -5.19 34.60 -12.98
C VAL A 191 -6.53 33.91 -12.78
N SER A 192 -7.41 34.01 -13.77
CA SER A 192 -8.71 33.33 -13.75
C SER A 192 -8.56 31.80 -13.86
N PRO A 193 -9.35 31.01 -13.11
CA PRO A 193 -9.38 29.56 -13.28
C PRO A 193 -9.80 29.17 -14.70
N SER A 194 -9.27 28.04 -15.20
CA SER A 194 -9.63 27.55 -16.54
C SER A 194 -11.09 27.09 -16.64
N GLY A 195 -11.72 26.71 -15.53
CA GLY A 195 -13.06 26.10 -15.50
C GLY A 195 -13.11 24.70 -16.14
N LEU A 196 -11.97 24.14 -16.53
CA LEU A 196 -11.90 22.85 -17.22
C LEU A 196 -11.66 21.70 -16.25
N THR A 197 -12.43 20.62 -16.41
CA THR A 197 -12.23 19.36 -15.68
C THR A 197 -10.87 18.75 -16.03
N ARG A 198 -10.44 17.72 -15.27
CA ARG A 198 -9.20 16.99 -15.59
C ARG A 198 -9.29 16.21 -16.90
N GLY A 199 -10.49 15.78 -17.30
CA GLY A 199 -10.74 15.00 -18.51
C GLY A 199 -11.05 15.82 -19.76
N ALA A 200 -11.35 17.12 -19.62
CA ALA A 200 -11.86 17.96 -20.70
C ALA A 200 -10.99 17.96 -21.97
N ALA A 201 -11.66 17.89 -23.12
CA ALA A 201 -11.03 18.06 -24.43
C ALA A 201 -10.35 19.43 -24.52
N GLY A 202 -9.10 19.47 -24.98
CA GLY A 202 -8.29 20.70 -25.04
C GLY A 202 -7.34 20.91 -23.84
N ARG A 203 -7.44 20.11 -22.77
CA ARG A 203 -6.42 20.07 -21.72
C ARG A 203 -5.24 19.23 -22.20
N LEU A 204 -4.04 19.80 -22.21
CA LEU A 204 -2.82 19.06 -22.53
C LEU A 204 -2.63 17.97 -21.45
N LYS A 205 -2.81 16.69 -21.83
CA LYS A 205 -2.57 15.53 -20.96
C LYS A 205 -1.06 15.25 -20.88
N THR A 206 -0.25 16.23 -20.50
CA THR A 206 1.15 15.98 -20.22
C THR A 206 1.27 15.43 -18.81
N LEU A 207 1.51 14.12 -18.71
CA LEU A 207 2.02 13.54 -17.47
C LEU A 207 3.34 14.27 -17.16
N ASN A 208 3.36 15.03 -16.07
CA ASN A 208 4.49 15.88 -15.70
C ASN A 208 5.66 15.02 -15.18
N ASP A 209 6.88 15.53 -15.18
CA ASP A 209 8.09 14.88 -14.64
C ASP A 209 7.87 14.35 -13.21
N ALA A 210 7.07 15.05 -12.42
CA ALA A 210 6.68 14.61 -11.08
C ALA A 210 5.93 13.25 -11.07
N TYR A 211 5.14 12.96 -12.10
CA TYR A 211 4.49 11.66 -12.27
C TYR A 211 5.51 10.57 -12.58
N PHE A 212 6.41 10.80 -13.54
CA PHE A 212 7.45 9.83 -13.89
C PHE A 212 8.42 9.57 -12.73
N LYS A 213 8.82 10.62 -12.00
CA LYS A 213 9.60 10.49 -10.77
C LYS A 213 8.89 9.63 -9.73
N ARG A 214 7.57 9.77 -9.60
CA ARG A 214 6.77 8.92 -8.71
C ARG A 214 6.77 7.46 -9.14
N ILE A 215 6.62 7.18 -10.43
CA ILE A 215 6.68 5.80 -10.95
C ILE A 215 8.05 5.18 -10.69
N GLU A 216 9.13 5.92 -10.98
CA GLU A 216 10.50 5.46 -10.72
C GLU A 216 10.73 5.16 -9.23
N ALA A 217 10.24 6.03 -8.35
CA ALA A 217 10.31 5.85 -6.89
C ALA A 217 9.58 4.58 -6.43
N ILE A 218 8.37 4.33 -6.95
CA ILE A 218 7.59 3.12 -6.65
C ILE A 218 8.33 1.88 -7.13
N GLU A 219 8.80 1.87 -8.37
CA GLU A 219 9.53 0.72 -8.92
C GLU A 219 10.81 0.42 -8.13
N PHE A 220 11.58 1.45 -7.80
CA PHE A 220 12.78 1.30 -6.97
C PHE A 220 12.43 0.65 -5.64
N THR A 221 11.38 1.15 -4.98
CA THR A 221 11.00 0.73 -3.62
C THR A 221 10.51 -0.72 -3.60
N ILE A 222 9.67 -1.12 -4.57
CA ILE A 222 9.21 -2.51 -4.71
C ILE A 222 10.40 -3.45 -4.94
N LYS A 223 11.30 -3.09 -5.86
CA LYS A 223 12.51 -3.89 -6.15
C LYS A 223 13.41 -4.05 -4.90
N GLN A 224 13.48 -3.04 -4.03
CA GLN A 224 14.28 -3.13 -2.79
C GLN A 224 13.61 -3.93 -1.66
N ASP A 225 12.28 -3.95 -1.56
CA ASP A 225 11.59 -4.71 -0.52
C ASP A 225 11.72 -6.23 -0.72
N ASP A 226 11.71 -6.68 -1.98
CA ASP A 226 11.77 -8.10 -2.36
C ASP A 226 13.20 -8.69 -2.38
N GLY A 227 14.23 -7.85 -2.55
CA GLY A 227 15.57 -8.31 -2.95
C GLY A 227 16.78 -7.59 -2.37
N THR A 228 16.62 -6.78 -1.32
CA THR A 228 17.64 -5.88 -0.70
C THR A 228 19.06 -6.08 -1.23
N LEU A 229 19.41 -5.30 -2.25
CA LEU A 229 20.75 -5.28 -2.84
C LEU A 229 21.54 -4.18 -2.13
N PRO A 230 22.61 -4.52 -1.37
CA PRO A 230 23.38 -3.54 -0.58
C PRO A 230 23.90 -2.35 -1.39
N GLU A 231 24.16 -2.55 -2.69
CA GLU A 231 24.63 -1.54 -3.65
C GLU A 231 23.60 -0.45 -3.99
N ASN A 232 22.30 -0.71 -3.77
CA ASN A 232 21.25 0.25 -4.08
C ASN A 232 20.91 1.17 -2.92
N LEU A 233 21.47 0.96 -1.72
CA LEU A 233 21.26 1.84 -0.58
C LEU A 233 21.72 3.28 -0.87
N GLY A 234 22.82 3.46 -1.61
CA GLY A 234 23.29 4.80 -2.01
C GLY A 234 22.38 5.53 -2.99
N LYS A 235 21.46 4.83 -3.66
CA LYS A 235 20.49 5.42 -4.60
C LYS A 235 19.16 5.76 -3.94
N ALA A 236 18.96 5.35 -2.69
CA ALA A 236 17.74 5.66 -1.95
C ALA A 236 17.77 7.10 -1.45
N ASP A 237 16.61 7.76 -1.53
CA ASP A 237 16.38 9.03 -0.87
C ASP A 237 16.19 8.78 0.64
N ILE A 238 15.43 7.75 0.99
CA ILE A 238 15.06 7.40 2.36
C ILE A 238 15.36 5.92 2.62
N ILE A 239 15.97 5.62 3.76
CA ILE A 239 16.31 4.25 4.16
C ILE A 239 15.62 3.95 5.49
N LEU A 240 14.72 2.97 5.51
CA LEU A 240 14.00 2.55 6.70
C LEU A 240 14.68 1.35 7.35
N VAL A 241 15.08 1.50 8.61
CA VAL A 241 15.72 0.43 9.39
C VAL A 241 14.88 0.04 10.61
N GLY A 242 14.77 -1.27 10.89
CA GLY A 242 14.15 -1.74 12.11
C GLY A 242 13.67 -3.19 12.08
N VAL A 243 13.14 -3.66 13.21
CA VAL A 243 12.76 -5.07 13.39
C VAL A 243 11.58 -5.47 12.50
N SER A 244 11.40 -6.77 12.25
CA SER A 244 10.24 -7.24 11.48
C SER A 244 8.92 -6.79 12.12
N ARG A 245 7.94 -6.37 11.29
CA ARG A 245 6.61 -5.84 11.69
C ARG A 245 6.54 -4.42 12.25
N THR A 246 7.56 -3.60 12.06
CA THR A 246 7.48 -2.14 12.32
C THR A 246 6.78 -1.34 11.21
N GLY A 247 6.04 -1.98 10.30
CA GLY A 247 5.35 -1.27 9.21
C GLY A 247 6.23 -0.78 8.05
N LYS A 248 7.49 -1.25 7.91
CA LYS A 248 8.41 -0.80 6.83
C LYS A 248 7.81 -0.88 5.43
N THR A 249 7.33 -2.05 4.99
CA THR A 249 6.79 -2.24 3.63
C THR A 249 5.61 -1.30 3.28
N PRO A 250 4.54 -1.19 4.10
CA PRO A 250 3.48 -0.24 3.80
C PRO A 250 3.97 1.22 3.87
N LEU A 251 4.84 1.55 4.82
CA LEU A 251 5.41 2.90 4.95
C LEU A 251 6.28 3.29 3.76
N SER A 252 7.17 2.40 3.31
CA SER A 252 8.03 2.64 2.15
C SER A 252 7.21 2.84 0.89
N THR A 253 6.18 2.03 0.68
CA THR A 253 5.28 2.16 -0.48
C THR A 253 4.52 3.48 -0.44
N TYR A 254 4.01 3.88 0.72
CA TYR A 254 3.32 5.16 0.89
C TYR A 254 4.24 6.35 0.59
N ILE A 255 5.46 6.35 1.12
CA ILE A 255 6.46 7.39 0.86
C ILE A 255 6.87 7.39 -0.62
N ALA A 256 7.00 6.23 -1.25
CA ALA A 256 7.29 6.12 -2.68
C ALA A 256 6.19 6.71 -3.55
N GLN A 257 4.93 6.59 -3.15
CA GLN A 257 3.81 7.28 -3.78
C GLN A 257 3.91 8.81 -3.69
N LYS A 258 4.72 9.37 -2.79
CA LYS A 258 5.04 10.81 -2.75
C LYS A 258 6.25 11.18 -3.62
N GLY A 259 6.91 10.21 -4.25
CA GLY A 259 8.00 10.41 -5.20
C GLY A 259 9.42 10.23 -4.66
N TYR A 260 9.58 9.51 -3.54
CA TYR A 260 10.90 9.22 -2.92
C TYR A 260 11.28 7.76 -3.09
N LYS A 261 12.52 7.50 -3.48
CA LYS A 261 13.10 6.15 -3.54
C LYS A 261 13.37 5.65 -2.13
N VAL A 262 12.63 4.63 -1.68
CA VAL A 262 12.77 4.10 -0.33
C VAL A 262 13.43 2.72 -0.34
N ALA A 263 14.40 2.50 0.53
CA ALA A 263 15.01 1.18 0.75
C ALA A 263 14.75 0.67 2.18
N ASN A 264 14.34 -0.59 2.30
CA ASN A 264 14.07 -1.23 3.59
C ASN A 264 15.23 -2.12 4.01
N VAL A 265 15.80 -1.86 5.19
CA VAL A 265 16.86 -2.70 5.77
C VAL A 265 16.36 -3.32 7.09
N PRO A 266 16.01 -4.62 7.08
CA PRO A 266 15.49 -5.28 8.27
C PRO A 266 16.60 -5.57 9.27
N PHE A 267 16.32 -5.32 10.55
CA PHE A 267 17.18 -5.78 11.64
C PHE A 267 16.72 -7.15 12.11
N VAL A 268 17.65 -8.11 12.02
CA VAL A 268 17.45 -9.52 12.40
C VAL A 268 18.59 -9.90 13.33
N MET A 269 18.27 -10.45 14.51
CA MET A 269 19.30 -10.84 15.46
C MET A 269 20.27 -11.87 14.87
N GLY A 270 21.56 -11.69 15.17
CA GLY A 270 22.66 -12.53 14.69
C GLY A 270 22.96 -12.39 13.20
N VAL A 271 22.38 -11.39 12.53
CA VAL A 271 22.69 -10.99 11.17
C VAL A 271 23.17 -9.55 11.21
N GLU A 272 24.42 -9.31 10.81
CA GLU A 272 24.94 -7.95 10.73
C GLU A 272 24.27 -7.19 9.58
N PRO A 273 23.86 -5.92 9.79
CA PRO A 273 23.44 -5.05 8.70
C PRO A 273 24.54 -4.90 7.64
N PRO A 274 24.18 -4.64 6.37
CA PRO A 274 25.15 -4.47 5.31
C PRO A 274 26.06 -3.26 5.60
N LYS A 275 27.36 -3.36 5.31
CA LYS A 275 28.32 -2.28 5.55
C LYS A 275 27.92 -0.97 4.86
N THR A 276 27.36 -1.08 3.66
CA THR A 276 26.86 0.05 2.87
C THR A 276 25.79 0.86 3.59
N LEU A 277 25.06 0.30 4.58
CA LEU A 277 24.12 1.06 5.43
C LEU A 277 24.84 2.11 6.29
N PHE A 278 26.08 1.86 6.67
CA PHE A 278 26.86 2.77 7.52
C PHE A 278 27.70 3.76 6.69
N GLU A 279 27.78 3.53 5.38
CA GLU A 279 28.52 4.37 4.42
C GLU A 279 27.62 5.44 3.77
N VAL A 280 26.29 5.25 3.81
CA VAL A 280 25.33 6.25 3.33
C VAL A 280 25.26 7.45 4.26
N GLU A 281 24.75 8.56 3.72
CA GLU A 281 24.52 9.77 4.48
C GLU A 281 23.55 9.51 5.67
N PRO A 282 23.98 9.72 6.93
CA PRO A 282 23.19 9.34 8.11
C PRO A 282 21.79 9.96 8.16
N ARG A 283 21.62 11.17 7.63
CA ARG A 283 20.31 11.88 7.60
C ARG A 283 19.24 11.17 6.78
N ARG A 284 19.62 10.28 5.87
CA ARG A 284 18.69 9.51 5.03
C ARG A 284 18.19 8.24 5.74
N VAL A 285 18.77 7.89 6.89
CA VAL A 285 18.45 6.66 7.60
C VAL A 285 17.49 6.93 8.76
N PHE A 286 16.34 6.27 8.72
CA PHE A 286 15.26 6.41 9.69
C PHE A 286 15.01 5.08 10.41
N GLY A 287 15.25 5.07 11.72
CA GLY A 287 14.95 3.95 12.60
C GLY A 287 13.49 3.91 12.99
N LEU A 288 12.86 2.74 12.87
CA LEU A 288 11.49 2.52 13.32
C LEU A 288 11.49 1.71 14.62
N LYS A 289 11.04 2.34 15.71
CA LYS A 289 10.85 1.72 17.02
C LYS A 289 9.37 1.45 17.25
N ILE A 290 9.06 0.35 17.92
CA ILE A 290 7.69 -0.03 18.30
C ILE A 290 7.70 -0.60 19.71
N GLN A 291 6.62 -0.36 20.46
CA GLN A 291 6.45 -0.94 21.78
C GLN A 291 6.30 -2.46 21.72
N LEU A 292 6.88 -3.14 22.72
CA LEU A 292 6.93 -4.60 22.82
C LEU A 292 5.54 -5.24 22.73
N VAL A 293 4.58 -4.73 23.50
CA VAL A 293 3.23 -5.28 23.60
C VAL A 293 2.50 -5.20 22.26
N VAL A 294 2.59 -4.05 21.58
CA VAL A 294 1.96 -3.82 20.27
C VAL A 294 2.62 -4.69 19.19
N LEU A 295 3.94 -4.77 19.17
CA LEU A 295 4.67 -5.62 18.23
C LEU A 295 4.31 -7.10 18.41
N GLN A 296 4.20 -7.55 19.65
CA GLN A 296 3.78 -8.91 19.96
C GLN A 296 2.36 -9.19 19.44
N ALA A 297 1.42 -8.28 19.68
CA ALA A 297 0.05 -8.40 19.20
C ALA A 297 0.00 -8.52 17.66
N ILE A 298 0.70 -7.64 16.94
CA ILE A 298 0.79 -7.68 15.47
C ILE A 298 1.36 -9.02 14.98
N ARG A 299 2.42 -9.52 15.62
CA ARG A 299 3.04 -10.80 15.24
C ARG A 299 2.14 -11.99 15.53
N ARG A 300 1.43 -12.00 16.65
CA ARG A 300 0.49 -13.05 17.01
C ARG A 300 -0.68 -13.10 16.02
N THR A 301 -1.29 -11.95 15.70
CA THR A 301 -2.36 -11.87 14.70
C THR A 301 -1.90 -12.44 13.37
N ARG A 302 -0.71 -12.05 12.91
CA ARG A 302 -0.19 -12.56 11.64
C ARG A 302 0.16 -14.05 11.66
N ALA A 303 0.71 -14.57 12.75
CA ALA A 303 1.04 -15.98 12.86
C ALA A 303 -0.22 -16.85 12.75
N LYS A 304 -1.33 -16.41 13.39
CA LYS A 304 -2.66 -16.99 13.24
C LYS A 304 -3.15 -16.95 11.80
N THR A 305 -3.06 -15.80 11.12
CA THR A 305 -3.47 -15.66 9.71
C THR A 305 -2.68 -16.58 8.78
N LEU A 306 -1.42 -16.87 9.10
CA LEU A 306 -0.56 -17.76 8.32
C LEU A 306 -0.68 -19.24 8.71
N GLY A 307 -1.57 -19.59 9.64
CA GLY A 307 -1.77 -20.97 10.09
C GLY A 307 -0.53 -21.58 10.75
N VAL A 308 0.34 -20.75 11.36
CA VAL A 308 1.54 -21.23 12.05
C VAL A 308 1.11 -21.94 13.34
N ASP A 309 1.73 -23.08 13.63
CA ASP A 309 1.49 -23.85 14.85
C ASP A 309 1.98 -23.12 16.10
N THR A 310 1.45 -23.47 17.28
CA THR A 310 1.74 -22.80 18.57
C THR A 310 3.24 -22.73 18.90
N VAL A 311 4.03 -23.69 18.44
CA VAL A 311 5.49 -23.70 18.59
C VAL A 311 6.15 -22.66 17.68
N GLY A 312 5.71 -22.53 16.43
CA GLY A 312 6.14 -21.47 15.53
C GLY A 312 5.68 -20.08 15.97
N GLU A 313 4.48 -19.97 16.56
CA GLU A 313 3.99 -18.72 17.17
C GLU A 313 4.89 -18.25 18.32
N ASN A 314 5.30 -19.14 19.22
CA ASN A 314 6.16 -18.78 20.34
C ASN A 314 7.59 -18.41 19.87
N ARG A 315 8.09 -19.06 18.81
CA ARG A 315 9.38 -18.71 18.18
C ARG A 315 9.35 -17.43 17.36
N TYR A 316 8.18 -16.85 17.10
CA TYR A 316 8.03 -15.62 16.31
C TYR A 316 7.52 -14.43 17.15
N SER A 317 6.65 -14.70 18.11
CA SER A 317 5.93 -13.73 18.95
C SER A 317 6.19 -13.92 20.47
N GLY A 318 7.12 -14.80 20.85
CA GLY A 318 7.53 -14.98 22.23
C GLY A 318 8.07 -13.69 22.83
N PHE A 319 7.61 -13.34 24.03
CA PHE A 319 7.89 -12.06 24.68
C PHE A 319 9.40 -11.79 24.80
N ASP A 320 10.18 -12.78 25.27
CA ASP A 320 11.62 -12.64 25.46
C ASP A 320 12.38 -12.49 24.15
N LEU A 321 11.92 -13.15 23.08
CA LEU A 321 12.55 -13.04 21.77
C LEU A 321 12.33 -11.64 21.19
N VAL A 322 11.09 -11.16 21.20
CA VAL A 322 10.74 -9.82 20.70
C VAL A 322 11.48 -8.76 21.51
N ARG A 323 11.57 -8.92 22.83
CA ARG A 323 12.38 -8.04 23.69
C ARG A 323 13.85 -8.02 23.27
N LYS A 324 14.47 -9.19 23.09
CA LYS A 324 15.87 -9.29 22.63
C LYS A 324 16.08 -8.65 21.25
N GLU A 325 15.12 -8.77 20.33
CA GLU A 325 15.18 -8.11 19.02
C GLU A 325 15.11 -6.58 19.13
N LEU A 326 14.22 -6.07 19.98
CA LEU A 326 14.11 -4.63 20.24
C LEU A 326 15.36 -4.08 20.92
N ASP A 327 15.95 -4.82 21.86
CA ASP A 327 17.21 -4.46 22.53
C ASP A 327 18.37 -4.47 21.52
N PHE A 328 18.42 -5.46 20.62
CA PHE A 328 19.39 -5.52 19.53
C PHE A 328 19.28 -4.31 18.60
N ALA A 329 18.07 -3.96 18.15
CA ALA A 329 17.84 -2.79 17.31
C ALA A 329 18.21 -1.49 18.05
N SER A 330 17.85 -1.36 19.32
CA SER A 330 18.17 -0.20 20.15
C SER A 330 19.68 0.02 20.31
N LYS A 331 20.46 -1.06 20.42
CA LYS A 331 21.94 -1.00 20.44
C LYS A 331 22.50 -0.51 19.11
N ILE A 332 21.91 -0.88 17.97
CA ILE A 332 22.33 -0.36 16.67
C ILE A 332 22.00 1.13 16.56
N TYR A 333 20.80 1.55 16.98
CA TYR A 333 20.42 2.96 17.00
C TYR A 333 21.36 3.80 17.88
N ALA A 334 21.68 3.33 19.09
CA ALA A 334 22.59 4.03 19.99
C ALA A 334 23.99 4.22 19.42
N LYS A 335 24.46 3.32 18.55
CA LYS A 335 25.75 3.44 17.87
C LYS A 335 25.74 4.42 16.69
N ASN A 336 24.54 4.86 16.25
CA ASN A 336 24.35 5.71 15.07
C ASN A 336 23.50 6.93 15.44
N PRO A 337 24.04 7.91 16.20
CA PRO A 337 23.29 9.06 16.70
C PRO A 337 22.78 10.00 15.58
N GLY A 338 23.34 9.91 14.38
CA GLY A 338 22.88 10.66 13.21
C GLY A 338 21.59 10.13 12.58
N TRP A 339 21.06 8.98 13.02
CA TRP A 339 19.82 8.42 12.51
C TRP A 339 18.63 8.91 13.32
N ALA A 340 17.59 9.38 12.65
CA ALA A 340 16.33 9.71 13.30
C ALA A 340 15.59 8.44 13.70
N VAL A 341 15.24 8.28 14.98
CA VAL A 341 14.48 7.12 15.48
C VAL A 341 13.05 7.53 15.79
N ILE A 342 12.10 6.95 15.07
CA ILE A 342 10.69 7.28 15.11
C ILE A 342 9.92 6.15 15.77
N ASP A 343 9.15 6.48 16.81
CA ASP A 343 8.21 5.56 17.42
C ASP A 343 6.95 5.47 16.54
N VAL A 344 6.66 4.27 16.04
CA VAL A 344 5.52 3.95 15.17
C VAL A 344 4.35 3.29 15.92
N THR A 345 4.43 3.22 17.25
CA THR A 345 3.41 2.58 18.08
C THR A 345 2.07 3.31 17.95
N ASN A 346 1.03 2.58 17.54
CA ASN A 346 -0.34 3.10 17.36
C ASN A 346 -0.44 4.34 16.45
N LYS A 347 0.51 4.50 15.52
CA LYS A 347 0.50 5.59 14.54
C LYS A 347 0.03 5.09 13.18
N ALA A 348 -0.67 5.95 12.46
CA ALA A 348 -0.99 5.70 11.07
C ALA A 348 0.29 5.77 10.21
N ILE A 349 0.22 5.14 9.02
CA ILE A 349 1.33 5.15 8.07
C ILE A 349 1.57 6.57 7.55
N GLU A 350 0.49 7.30 7.31
CA GLU A 350 0.43 8.69 6.85
C GLU A 350 1.14 9.63 7.83
N GLU A 351 0.86 9.48 9.14
CA GLU A 351 1.47 10.27 10.21
C GLU A 351 2.98 10.01 10.30
N THR A 352 3.37 8.74 10.27
CA THR A 352 4.79 8.35 10.32
C THR A 352 5.53 8.86 9.09
N ALA A 353 4.93 8.77 7.91
CA ALA A 353 5.48 9.30 6.67
C ALA A 353 5.65 10.83 6.74
N ALA A 354 4.68 11.56 7.30
CA ALA A 354 4.78 13.00 7.47
C ALA A 354 5.97 13.41 8.36
N VAL A 355 6.21 12.69 9.47
CA VAL A 355 7.37 12.91 10.34
C VAL A 355 8.68 12.66 9.59
N ILE A 356 8.79 11.54 8.87
CA ILE A 356 10.00 11.20 8.08
C ILE A 356 10.27 12.27 7.04
N LEU A 357 9.26 12.65 6.25
CA LEU A 357 9.42 13.62 5.17
C LEU A 357 9.79 15.01 5.71
N ARG A 358 9.21 15.42 6.84
CA ARG A 358 9.60 16.66 7.50
C ARG A 358 11.09 16.64 7.87
N LEU A 359 11.53 15.62 8.61
CA LEU A 359 12.93 15.49 9.01
C LEU A 359 13.89 15.39 7.81
N TYR A 360 13.44 14.77 6.72
CA TYR A 360 14.19 14.67 5.47
C TYR A 360 14.41 16.06 4.82
N HIS A 361 13.38 16.92 4.78
CA HIS A 361 13.46 18.26 4.17
C HIS A 361 14.11 19.31 5.08
N ASP A 362 13.89 19.22 6.40
CA ASP A 362 14.49 20.14 7.38
C ASP A 362 16.02 20.07 7.34
N GLY A 363 16.58 18.91 7.00
CA GLY A 363 18.02 18.71 6.83
C GLY A 363 18.58 19.08 5.45
N SER A 364 17.73 19.39 4.46
CA SER A 364 18.17 19.78 3.11
C SER A 364 18.12 21.28 2.84
N ASP A 365 17.14 21.99 3.43
CA ASP A 365 16.90 23.42 3.21
C ASP A 365 17.16 24.25 4.47
N SER A 366 18.43 24.57 4.75
CA SER A 366 18.84 25.41 5.89
C SER A 366 18.52 26.91 5.75
N SER A 367 17.84 27.31 4.68
CA SER A 367 17.56 28.71 4.34
C SER A 367 16.27 29.26 4.97
N THR A 368 15.44 28.41 5.58
CA THR A 368 14.16 28.82 6.18
C THR A 368 14.22 28.79 7.70
N SER A 369 13.73 29.85 8.34
CA SER A 369 13.64 29.93 9.81
C SER A 369 12.57 29.00 10.39
N VAL A 370 11.62 28.55 9.56
CA VAL A 370 10.54 27.64 9.92
C VAL A 370 10.65 26.37 9.07
N PRO A 371 10.77 25.18 9.69
CA PRO A 371 10.89 23.94 8.93
C PRO A 371 9.61 23.62 8.14
N CYS A 372 9.75 23.29 6.86
CA CYS A 372 8.62 23.06 5.96
C CYS A 372 8.94 22.07 4.83
N ILE A 373 7.90 21.46 4.26
CA ILE A 373 8.02 20.64 3.04
C ILE A 373 7.61 21.51 1.85
N SER A 374 8.57 21.86 1.00
CA SER A 374 8.36 22.75 -0.15
C SER A 374 8.27 21.98 -1.47
N LYS A 375 7.42 22.46 -2.39
CA LYS A 375 7.32 21.93 -3.76
C LYS A 375 7.08 23.05 -4.75
N ARG A 376 7.89 23.07 -5.82
CA ARG A 376 7.67 23.94 -6.98
C ARG A 376 6.69 23.28 -7.96
N PHE A 377 5.72 24.05 -8.44
CA PHE A 377 4.73 23.64 -9.43
C PHE A 377 5.09 24.14 -10.82
#